data_AF-A0AAW1QAU7-F1
#
_entry.id   AF-A0AAW1QAU7-F1
#
_cell.length_a   1.000
_cell.length_b   1.000
_cell.length_c   1.000
_cell.angle_alpha   90.00
_cell.angle_beta   90.00
_cell.angle_gamma   90.00
#
_symmetry.space_group_name_H-M   'P 1'
#
loop_
_entity.id
_entity.type
_entity.pdbx_description
1 polymer ?
#
loop_
_entity_poly.entity_id
_entity_poly.type
_entity_poly.pdbx_seq_one_letter_code
_entity_poly.pdbx_strand_id
1 'polypeptide(L)'
;MHEGPPRAAPDWQTKSPYQIENPQKGFDKKYTAACHCGAVEFAASEDPLDVKYCHCKVCQRVHGAPFQWAAIFRKTSILFTKGIEQLEFYNTANGSKDHQLPSKVLCKECHSPLADEGRNMFLAFPTAFRFEHGKVPAAFRPSCHIFYGSRVVDIPDGAPKFEGMKGDSKELPETR
;
A
#
# COMPACT_ATOMS: atom_id res chain seq x y z
N MET A 1 10.79 -32.97 -24.47
CA MET A 1 10.77 -31.89 -23.47
C MET A 1 9.49 -32.07 -22.67
N HIS A 2 9.56 -32.74 -21.52
CA HIS A 2 8.40 -32.88 -20.64
C HIS A 2 8.43 -31.72 -19.67
N GLU A 3 7.51 -30.76 -19.83
CA GLU A 3 7.23 -29.79 -18.79
C GLU A 3 6.66 -30.57 -17.59
N GLY A 4 7.33 -30.43 -16.44
CA GLY A 4 6.88 -31.01 -15.18
C GLY A 4 5.51 -30.44 -14.79
N PRO A 5 4.78 -31.13 -13.89
CA PRO A 5 3.48 -30.65 -13.44
C PRO A 5 3.60 -29.22 -12.88
N PRO A 6 2.63 -28.34 -13.15
CA PRO A 6 2.67 -26.96 -12.68
C PRO A 6 2.84 -26.92 -11.16
N ARG A 7 3.80 -26.12 -10.69
CA ARG A 7 4.03 -25.90 -9.25
C ARG A 7 2.75 -25.38 -8.62
N ALA A 8 2.33 -25.97 -7.50
CA ALA A 8 1.17 -25.50 -6.75
C ALA A 8 1.29 -23.99 -6.47
N ALA A 9 0.17 -23.28 -6.62
CA ALA A 9 0.10 -21.85 -6.34
C ALA A 9 0.58 -21.55 -4.90
N PRO A 10 1.43 -20.53 -4.70
CA PRO A 10 1.81 -20.08 -3.37
C PRO A 10 0.58 -19.81 -2.47
N ASP A 11 0.67 -20.17 -1.19
CA ASP A 11 -0.44 -20.06 -0.19
C ASP A 11 -1.05 -18.65 -0.07
N TRP A 12 -0.33 -17.60 -0.45
CA TRP A 12 -0.87 -16.24 -0.45
C TRP A 12 -1.86 -15.97 -1.60
N GLN A 13 -1.74 -16.68 -2.73
CA GLN A 13 -2.60 -16.47 -3.91
C GLN A 13 -4.05 -16.90 -3.67
N THR A 14 -4.29 -17.72 -2.65
CA THR A 14 -5.62 -18.23 -2.30
C THR A 14 -6.28 -17.42 -1.17
N LYS A 15 -5.62 -16.37 -0.66
CA LYS A 15 -6.09 -15.56 0.47
C LYS A 15 -6.36 -14.13 0.02
N SER A 16 -7.34 -13.46 0.64
CA SER A 16 -7.55 -12.02 0.42
C SER A 16 -6.26 -11.23 0.75
N PRO A 17 -5.89 -10.22 -0.06
CA PRO A 17 -6.64 -9.67 -1.20
C PRO A 17 -6.40 -10.33 -2.57
N TYR A 18 -5.62 -11.42 -2.62
CA TYR A 18 -5.11 -12.03 -3.87
C TYR A 18 -5.99 -13.14 -4.46
N GLN A 19 -6.94 -13.68 -3.68
CA GLN A 19 -7.88 -14.69 -4.15
C GLN A 19 -8.76 -14.13 -5.28
N ILE A 20 -8.66 -14.74 -6.47
CA ILE A 20 -9.49 -14.44 -7.65
C ILE A 20 -10.67 -15.42 -7.77
N GLU A 21 -11.29 -15.81 -6.65
CA GLU A 21 -12.45 -16.71 -6.72
C GLU A 21 -13.74 -15.90 -6.85
N ASN A 22 -14.21 -15.86 -8.10
CA ASN A 22 -15.38 -15.17 -8.63
C ASN A 22 -15.24 -13.63 -8.56
N PRO A 23 -15.48 -12.86 -9.66
CA PRO A 23 -15.75 -11.44 -9.51
C PRO A 23 -16.96 -11.34 -8.60
N GLN A 24 -16.71 -11.07 -7.32
CA GLN A 24 -17.68 -11.32 -6.27
C GLN A 24 -18.97 -10.61 -6.64
N LYS A 25 -20.04 -11.40 -6.77
CA LYS A 25 -21.39 -10.88 -6.81
C LYS A 25 -21.54 -10.00 -5.55
N GLY A 26 -21.44 -8.67 -5.70
CA GLY A 26 -21.46 -7.70 -4.60
C GLY A 26 -20.15 -6.96 -4.26
N PHE A 27 -19.07 -7.05 -5.05
CA PHE A 27 -17.94 -6.11 -4.89
C PHE A 27 -18.22 -4.80 -5.65
N ASP A 28 -18.77 -3.82 -4.94
CA ASP A 28 -19.03 -2.49 -5.50
C ASP A 28 -17.75 -1.67 -5.52
N LYS A 29 -17.06 -1.70 -6.66
CA LYS A 29 -15.80 -0.97 -6.87
C LYS A 29 -15.99 0.53 -6.75
N LYS A 30 -15.34 1.14 -5.76
CA LYS A 30 -15.30 2.59 -5.53
C LYS A 30 -14.06 3.25 -6.13
N TYR A 31 -12.90 2.59 -6.03
CA TYR A 31 -11.63 3.11 -6.53
C TYR A 31 -10.89 2.05 -7.35
N THR A 32 -10.16 2.49 -8.37
CA THR A 32 -9.23 1.65 -9.16
C THR A 32 -7.80 2.08 -8.95
N ALA A 33 -6.89 1.11 -8.95
CA ALA A 33 -5.46 1.34 -8.86
C ALA A 33 -4.70 0.42 -9.81
N ALA A 34 -3.51 0.84 -10.20
CA ALA A 34 -2.60 0.08 -11.05
C ALA A 34 -1.16 0.45 -10.77
N CYS A 35 -0.24 -0.47 -11.07
CA CYS A 35 1.17 -0.09 -11.18
C CYS A 35 1.39 0.81 -12.41
N HIS A 36 2.57 1.44 -12.49
CA HIS A 36 2.89 2.36 -13.59
C HIS A 36 2.76 1.72 -14.98
N CYS A 37 3.23 0.48 -15.17
CA CYS A 37 3.13 -0.22 -16.45
C CYS A 37 1.76 -0.87 -16.71
N GLY A 38 0.84 -0.85 -15.74
CA GLY A 38 -0.47 -1.48 -15.86
C GLY A 38 -0.46 -3.02 -15.90
N ALA A 39 0.68 -3.66 -15.58
CA ALA A 39 0.78 -5.11 -15.45
C ALA A 39 -0.05 -5.64 -14.27
N VAL A 40 -0.15 -4.85 -13.20
CA VAL A 40 -0.93 -5.13 -11.99
C VAL A 40 -2.05 -4.12 -11.87
N GLU A 41 -3.28 -4.59 -11.65
CA GLU A 41 -4.44 -3.74 -11.34
C GLU A 41 -5.21 -4.30 -10.14
N PHE A 42 -5.73 -3.40 -9.30
CA PHE A 42 -6.60 -3.74 -8.18
C PHE A 42 -7.65 -2.65 -7.95
N ALA A 43 -8.64 -2.98 -7.14
CA ALA A 43 -9.76 -2.13 -6.81
C ALA A 43 -10.00 -2.09 -5.30
N ALA A 44 -10.57 -0.98 -4.83
CA ALA A 44 -11.08 -0.86 -3.46
C ALA A 44 -12.61 -0.63 -3.49
N SER A 45 -13.34 -1.27 -2.59
CA SER A 45 -14.81 -1.14 -2.49
C SER A 45 -15.28 -0.10 -1.46
N GLU A 46 -14.39 0.40 -0.61
CA GLU A 46 -14.71 1.36 0.45
C GLU A 46 -13.72 2.54 0.49
N ASP A 47 -13.99 3.53 1.33
CA ASP A 47 -13.00 4.56 1.71
C ASP A 47 -11.94 3.97 2.64
N PRO A 48 -10.69 4.47 2.61
CA PRO A 48 -9.69 4.02 3.58
C PRO A 48 -10.15 4.32 5.00
N LEU A 49 -9.86 3.39 5.92
CA LEU A 49 -10.15 3.54 7.35
C LEU A 49 -9.33 4.67 7.98
N ASP A 50 -8.12 4.90 7.48
CA ASP A 50 -7.22 5.97 7.89
C ASP A 50 -6.16 6.18 6.79
N VAL A 51 -5.52 7.34 6.77
CA VAL A 51 -4.45 7.67 5.82
C VAL A 51 -3.33 8.40 6.54
N LYS A 52 -2.08 8.02 6.28
CA LYS A 52 -0.91 8.58 6.98
C LYS A 52 0.23 8.90 6.03
N TYR A 53 1.01 9.91 6.41
CA TYR A 53 2.37 10.07 5.93
C TYR A 53 3.37 9.50 6.92
N CYS A 54 4.23 8.59 6.48
CA CYS A 54 5.31 8.04 7.30
C CYS A 54 6.67 8.56 6.84
N HIS A 55 7.39 9.17 7.78
CA HIS A 55 8.67 9.85 7.53
C HIS A 55 9.88 9.03 8.00
N CYS A 56 9.68 7.77 8.41
CA CYS A 56 10.81 6.97 8.89
C CYS A 56 11.82 6.70 7.76
N LYS A 57 13.08 6.47 8.12
CA LYS A 57 14.15 6.26 7.13
C LYS A 57 13.96 5.01 6.27
N VAL A 58 13.26 4.00 6.77
CA VAL A 58 12.92 2.81 5.97
C VAL A 58 11.93 3.18 4.86
N CYS A 59 10.84 3.86 5.20
CA CYS A 59 9.84 4.33 4.23
C CYS A 59 10.46 5.27 3.19
N GLN A 60 11.33 6.20 3.61
CA GLN A 60 12.04 7.09 2.70
C GLN A 60 12.87 6.33 1.65
N ARG A 61 13.67 5.35 2.10
CA ARG A 61 14.55 4.58 1.21
C ARG A 61 13.77 3.64 0.29
N VAL A 62 12.78 2.91 0.82
CA VAL A 62 11.99 1.96 0.03
C VAL A 62 11.18 2.68 -1.05
N HIS A 63 10.63 3.85 -0.75
CA HIS A 63 9.85 4.61 -1.72
C HIS A 63 10.70 5.50 -2.63
N GLY A 64 11.99 5.72 -2.31
CA GLY A 64 12.80 6.75 -2.97
C GLY A 64 12.18 8.14 -2.87
N ALA A 65 11.47 8.43 -1.77
CA ALA A 65 10.64 9.62 -1.61
C ALA A 65 10.82 10.24 -0.20
N PRO A 66 10.47 11.52 0.00
CA PRO A 66 10.57 12.16 1.32
C PRO A 66 9.75 11.49 2.43
N PHE A 67 8.69 10.77 2.06
CA PHE A 67 7.82 10.01 2.96
C PHE A 67 7.01 8.96 2.18
N GLN A 68 6.45 7.99 2.89
CA GLN A 68 5.43 7.07 2.38
C GLN A 68 4.04 7.67 2.60
N TRP A 69 3.17 7.59 1.58
CA TRP A 69 1.75 7.89 1.70
C TRP A 69 0.96 6.59 1.68
N ALA A 70 0.28 6.26 2.77
CA ALA A 70 -0.41 4.99 2.93
C ALA A 70 -1.86 5.18 3.34
N ALA A 71 -2.77 4.64 2.53
CA ALA A 71 -4.20 4.56 2.79
C ALA A 71 -4.54 3.15 3.26
N ILE A 72 -5.18 3.04 4.43
CA ILE A 72 -5.34 1.80 5.17
C ILE A 72 -6.71 1.19 4.87
N PHE A 73 -6.75 -0.01 4.28
CA PHE A 73 -7.98 -0.74 3.96
C PHE A 73 -8.02 -2.10 4.65
N ARG A 74 -9.22 -2.65 4.87
CA ARG A 74 -9.35 -4.08 5.18
C ARG A 74 -8.92 -4.88 3.95
N LYS A 75 -8.28 -6.03 4.15
CA LYS A 75 -7.92 -6.93 3.04
C LYS A 75 -9.13 -7.37 2.20
N THR A 76 -10.28 -7.54 2.84
CA THR A 76 -11.54 -7.94 2.20
C THR A 76 -12.12 -6.86 1.28
N SER A 77 -11.68 -5.62 1.44
CA SER A 77 -12.16 -4.48 0.66
C SER A 77 -11.27 -4.17 -0.54
N ILE A 78 -10.22 -4.99 -0.75
CA ILE A 78 -9.29 -4.90 -1.88
C ILE A 78 -9.45 -6.14 -2.74
N LEU A 79 -9.55 -5.93 -4.05
CA LEU A 79 -9.65 -6.99 -5.05
C LEU A 79 -8.61 -6.75 -6.14
N PHE A 80 -7.64 -7.65 -6.28
CA PHE A 80 -6.78 -7.67 -7.45
C PHE A 80 -7.58 -8.11 -8.67
N THR A 81 -7.57 -7.30 -9.73
CA THR A 81 -8.33 -7.53 -10.96
C THR A 81 -7.46 -8.02 -12.11
N LYS A 82 -6.13 -7.88 -11.99
CA LYS A 82 -5.15 -8.30 -13.00
C LYS A 82 -3.75 -8.42 -12.37
N GLY A 83 -2.99 -9.43 -12.81
CA GLY A 83 -1.54 -9.43 -12.66
C GLY A 83 -1.01 -9.83 -11.28
N ILE A 84 -1.72 -10.69 -10.52
CA ILE A 84 -1.21 -11.15 -9.22
C ILE A 84 0.13 -11.88 -9.36
N GLU A 85 0.37 -12.55 -10.48
CA GLU A 85 1.62 -13.21 -10.84
C GLU A 85 2.78 -12.23 -11.09
N GLN A 86 2.46 -10.95 -11.32
CA GLN A 86 3.41 -9.85 -11.52
C GLN A 86 3.74 -9.12 -10.21
N LEU A 87 3.26 -9.62 -9.07
CA LEU A 87 3.63 -9.13 -7.75
C LEU A 87 4.97 -9.70 -7.30
N GLU A 88 5.77 -8.86 -6.66
CA GLU A 88 6.93 -9.24 -5.86
C GLU A 88 6.76 -8.68 -4.44
N PHE A 89 7.34 -9.38 -3.47
CA PHE A 89 7.25 -9.06 -2.06
C PHE A 89 8.62 -8.69 -1.50
N TYR A 90 8.64 -7.86 -0.45
CA TYR A 90 9.86 -7.55 0.26
C TYR A 90 9.61 -7.28 1.74
N ASN A 91 10.24 -8.07 2.62
CA ASN A 91 10.18 -7.86 4.05
C ASN A 91 11.37 -7.01 4.52
N THR A 92 11.10 -5.79 4.99
CA THR A 92 12.15 -4.84 5.39
C THR A 92 12.89 -5.23 6.68
N ALA A 93 12.38 -6.18 7.46
CA ALA A 93 13.00 -6.59 8.72
C ALA A 93 14.14 -7.60 8.49
N ASN A 94 14.02 -8.47 7.48
CA ASN A 94 14.99 -9.52 7.19
C ASN A 94 15.53 -9.52 5.75
N GLY A 95 15.03 -8.63 4.88
CA GLY A 95 15.44 -8.52 3.49
C GLY A 95 14.93 -9.63 2.56
N SER A 96 14.04 -10.51 3.05
CA SER A 96 13.49 -11.62 2.26
C SER A 96 12.54 -11.13 1.17
N LYS A 97 12.52 -11.85 0.04
CA LYS A 97 11.55 -11.70 -1.05
C LYS A 97 10.37 -12.68 -0.93
N ASP A 98 10.38 -13.55 0.07
CA ASP A 98 9.26 -14.42 0.36
C ASP A 98 8.07 -13.61 0.86
N HIS A 99 6.86 -14.14 0.65
CA HIS A 99 5.65 -13.57 1.25
C HIS A 99 5.65 -13.80 2.77
N GLN A 100 6.18 -12.83 3.52
CA GLN A 100 6.25 -12.86 4.99
C GLN A 100 5.74 -11.52 5.56
N LEU A 101 4.65 -11.56 6.31
CA LEU A 101 4.02 -10.35 6.85
C LEU A 101 4.78 -9.78 8.06
N PRO A 102 4.87 -8.44 8.21
CA PRO A 102 4.43 -7.43 7.24
C PRO A 102 5.36 -7.40 6.00
N SER A 103 4.80 -7.18 4.82
CA SER A 103 5.56 -7.19 3.57
C SER A 103 5.25 -5.98 2.70
N LYS A 104 6.24 -5.50 1.94
CA LYS A 104 6.02 -4.58 0.82
C LYS A 104 5.45 -5.36 -0.34
N VAL A 105 4.49 -4.77 -1.05
CA VAL A 105 3.87 -5.32 -2.25
C VAL A 105 4.19 -4.38 -3.40
N LEU A 106 4.81 -4.90 -4.45
CA LEU A 106 5.32 -4.12 -5.56
C LEU A 106 5.20 -4.88 -6.88
N CYS A 107 5.20 -4.15 -7.99
CA CYS A 107 5.17 -4.77 -9.33
C CYS A 107 6.58 -5.22 -9.72
N LYS A 108 6.76 -6.50 -10.08
CA LYS A 108 8.08 -7.02 -10.49
C LYS A 108 8.58 -6.48 -11.84
N GLU A 109 7.69 -5.94 -12.67
CA GLU A 109 8.00 -5.43 -14.01
C GLU A 109 8.49 -3.97 -14.01
N CYS A 110 7.82 -3.10 -13.25
CA CYS A 110 8.14 -1.65 -13.22
C CYS A 110 8.60 -1.17 -11.84
N HIS A 111 8.68 -2.06 -10.86
CA HIS A 111 9.07 -1.77 -9.47
C HIS A 111 8.20 -0.73 -8.77
N SER A 112 7.02 -0.38 -9.31
CA SER A 112 6.08 0.52 -8.64
C SER A 112 5.67 -0.07 -7.29
N PRO A 113 5.90 0.65 -6.18
CA PRO A 113 5.37 0.24 -4.89
C PRO A 113 3.84 0.37 -4.92
N LEU A 114 3.12 -0.64 -4.42
CA LEU A 114 1.66 -0.70 -4.45
C LEU A 114 1.03 -0.63 -3.06
N ALA A 115 1.60 -1.35 -2.09
CA ALA A 115 1.09 -1.36 -0.72
C ALA A 115 2.11 -1.88 0.30
N ASP A 116 1.80 -1.68 1.58
CA ASP A 116 2.26 -2.55 2.66
C ASP A 116 1.15 -3.52 3.04
N GLU A 117 1.46 -4.81 3.13
CA GLU A 117 0.53 -5.83 3.60
C GLU A 117 0.82 -6.17 5.07
N GLY A 118 -0.18 -5.99 5.92
CA GLY A 118 -0.19 -6.46 7.30
C GLY A 118 -1.01 -7.74 7.46
N ARG A 119 -1.18 -8.21 8.71
CA ARG A 119 -2.00 -9.41 9.01
C ARG A 119 -3.42 -9.29 8.47
N ASN A 120 -4.13 -8.22 8.84
CA ASN A 120 -5.54 -7.98 8.49
C ASN A 120 -5.76 -6.76 7.58
N MET A 121 -4.72 -5.96 7.38
CA MET A 121 -4.79 -4.66 6.73
C MET A 121 -3.98 -4.66 5.44
N PHE A 122 -4.44 -3.88 4.47
CA PHE A 122 -3.74 -3.60 3.22
C PHE A 122 -3.57 -2.08 3.11
N LEU A 123 -2.34 -1.61 3.21
CA LEU A 123 -2.00 -0.20 3.22
C LEU A 123 -1.61 0.21 1.80
N ALA A 124 -2.62 0.39 0.94
CA ALA A 124 -2.41 0.75 -0.45
C ALA A 124 -1.84 2.17 -0.57
N PHE A 125 -0.91 2.37 -1.49
CA PHE A 125 -0.31 3.68 -1.73
C PHE A 125 -1.19 4.51 -2.66
N PRO A 126 -1.67 5.69 -2.25
CA PRO A 126 -2.59 6.50 -3.05
C PRO A 126 -2.04 6.90 -4.43
N THR A 127 -0.72 6.89 -4.61
CA THR A 127 -0.05 7.10 -5.90
C THR A 127 -0.34 6.01 -6.94
N ALA A 128 -0.80 4.83 -6.53
CA ALA A 128 -1.22 3.77 -7.43
C ALA A 128 -2.67 3.96 -7.93
N PHE A 129 -3.46 4.82 -7.28
CA PHE A 129 -4.88 4.99 -7.61
C PHE A 129 -5.08 5.93 -8.81
N ARG A 130 -6.01 5.56 -9.69
CA ARG A 130 -6.46 6.37 -10.83
C ARG A 130 -7.62 7.23 -10.38
N PHE A 131 -7.34 8.42 -9.85
CA PHE A 131 -8.37 9.36 -9.43
C PHE A 131 -8.96 10.13 -10.63
N GLU A 132 -10.28 10.33 -10.62
CA GLU A 132 -10.96 11.10 -11.66
C GLU A 132 -10.41 12.53 -11.73
N HIS A 133 -10.13 13.00 -12.95
CA HIS A 133 -9.56 14.33 -13.21
C HIS A 133 -8.26 14.63 -12.43
N GLY A 134 -7.54 13.59 -11.97
CA GLY A 134 -6.33 13.73 -11.15
C GLY A 134 -6.58 14.32 -9.75
N LYS A 135 -7.84 14.41 -9.30
CA LYS A 135 -8.19 14.98 -8.00
C LYS A 135 -8.23 13.90 -6.93
N VAL A 136 -7.30 13.98 -5.99
CA VAL A 136 -7.28 13.10 -4.81
C VAL A 136 -8.55 13.33 -3.97
N PRO A 137 -9.38 12.29 -3.72
CA PRO A 137 -10.60 12.44 -2.91
C PRO A 137 -10.28 12.83 -1.46
N ALA A 138 -11.22 13.51 -0.80
CA ALA A 138 -11.04 13.94 0.59
C ALA A 138 -10.77 12.75 1.54
N ALA A 139 -11.33 11.58 1.26
CA ALA A 139 -11.09 10.35 2.02
C ALA A 139 -9.62 9.90 1.99
N PHE A 140 -8.84 10.31 0.99
CA PHE A 140 -7.41 10.00 0.88
C PHE A 140 -6.51 11.06 1.55
N ARG A 141 -7.08 12.09 2.20
CA ARG A 141 -6.29 13.09 2.92
C ARG A 141 -5.63 12.44 4.15
N PRO A 142 -4.32 12.63 4.36
CA PRO A 142 -3.65 12.15 5.56
C PRO A 142 -4.28 12.73 6.82
N SER A 143 -4.53 11.87 7.81
CA SER A 143 -5.00 12.29 9.13
C SER A 143 -3.86 12.76 10.03
N CYS A 144 -2.61 12.38 9.71
CA CYS A 144 -1.42 12.76 10.45
C CYS A 144 -0.11 12.39 9.72
N HIS A 145 0.99 12.90 10.25
CA HIS A 145 2.36 12.52 9.94
C HIS A 145 2.94 11.75 11.12
N ILE A 146 3.47 10.56 10.86
CA ILE A 146 4.18 9.75 11.87
C ILE A 146 5.68 9.73 11.56
N PHE A 147 6.48 9.59 12.62
CA PHE A 147 7.96 9.66 12.54
C PHE A 147 8.50 10.96 11.94
N TYR A 148 7.78 12.07 12.10
CA TYR A 148 8.05 13.35 11.43
C TYR A 148 9.38 14.00 11.85
N GLY A 149 9.96 13.58 12.99
CA GLY A 149 11.33 13.95 13.37
C GLY A 149 12.40 13.49 12.36
N SER A 150 12.10 12.46 11.56
CA SER A 150 13.01 11.95 10.51
C SER A 150 12.79 12.57 9.13
N ARG A 151 11.87 13.54 9.00
CA ARG A 151 11.55 14.20 7.72
C ARG A 151 12.79 14.79 7.06
N VAL A 152 12.76 14.87 5.74
CA VAL A 152 13.82 15.51 4.93
C VAL A 152 13.34 16.79 4.25
N VAL A 153 12.04 17.09 4.36
CA VAL A 153 11.39 18.32 3.94
C VAL A 153 10.33 18.68 4.97
N ASP A 154 10.11 19.97 5.20
CA ASP A 154 8.99 20.46 6.00
C ASP A 154 7.69 20.41 5.18
N ILE A 155 6.58 20.04 5.82
CA ILE A 155 5.25 19.94 5.21
C ILE A 155 4.24 20.71 6.06
N PRO A 156 3.98 22.00 5.76
CA PRO A 156 3.05 22.86 6.48
C PRO A 156 1.61 22.66 5.98
N ASP A 157 1.05 21.46 6.15
CA ASP A 157 -0.28 21.09 5.65
C ASP A 157 -1.39 21.11 6.72
N GLY A 158 -1.04 21.49 7.96
CA GLY A 158 -1.98 21.54 9.08
C GLY A 158 -2.39 20.18 9.65
N ALA A 159 -1.88 19.07 9.10
CA ALA A 159 -2.13 17.75 9.66
C ALA A 159 -1.22 17.52 10.90
N PRO A 160 -1.74 16.95 12.00
CA PRO A 160 -0.95 16.67 13.20
C PRO A 160 0.32 15.86 12.90
N LYS A 161 1.43 16.23 13.54
CA LYS A 161 2.75 15.65 13.32
C LYS A 161 3.23 14.96 14.59
N PHE A 162 3.71 13.72 14.49
CA PHE A 162 4.15 12.93 15.65
C PHE A 162 5.62 12.52 15.53
N GLU A 163 6.33 12.46 16.66
CA GLU A 163 7.73 11.99 16.72
C GLU A 163 7.86 10.51 16.34
N GLY A 164 6.86 9.70 16.68
CA GLY A 164 6.76 8.28 16.37
C GLY A 164 5.36 7.92 15.87
N MET A 165 4.75 6.86 16.42
CA MET A 165 3.37 6.48 16.11
C MET A 165 2.36 7.42 16.77
N LYS A 166 1.27 7.73 16.07
CA LYS A 166 0.12 8.46 16.63
C LYS A 166 -0.47 7.66 17.80
N GLY A 167 -0.67 8.32 18.94
CA GLY A 167 -1.16 7.71 20.18
C GLY A 167 -0.06 7.22 21.13
N ASP A 168 1.11 6.87 20.60
CA ASP A 168 2.24 6.31 21.39
C ASP A 168 3.43 7.28 21.49
N SER A 169 3.33 8.47 20.90
CA SER A 169 4.43 9.43 20.87
C SER A 169 3.93 10.87 20.95
N LYS A 170 4.84 11.79 21.27
CA LYS A 170 4.53 13.21 21.39
C LYS A 170 4.13 13.80 20.04
N GLU A 171 3.14 14.69 20.08
CA GLU A 171 2.83 15.59 18.97
C GLU A 171 3.91 16.67 18.87
N LEU A 172 4.28 17.02 17.65
CA LEU A 172 5.29 17.99 17.29
C LEU A 172 4.58 19.26 16.79
N PRO A 173 5.16 20.45 17.02
CA PRO A 173 4.61 21.69 16.51
C PRO A 173 4.62 21.71 14.97
N GLU A 174 3.70 22.46 14.37
CA GLU A 174 3.70 22.72 12.94
C GLU A 174 4.99 23.42 12.53
N THR A 175 5.61 22.94 11.47
CA THR A 175 6.79 23.56 10.87
C THR A 175 6.35 24.75 10.03
N ARG A 176 7.06 25.88 10.15
CA ARG A 176 6.78 27.12 9.40
C ARG A 176 7.31 27.05 7.97
#